data_AF-A0A930T5K1-F1
#
_entry.id   AF-A0A930T5K1-F1
#
_cell.length_a   1.000
_cell.length_b   1.000
_cell.length_c   1.000
_cell.angle_alpha   90.00
_cell.angle_beta   90.00
_cell.angle_gamma   90.00
#
_symmetry.space_group_name_H-M   'P 1'
#
loop_
_entity.id
_entity.type
_entity.pdbx_description
1 polymer ?
#
loop_
_entity_poly.entity_id
_entity_poly.type
_entity_poly.pdbx_seq_one_letter_code
_entity_poly.pdbx_strand_id
1 'polypeptide(L)'
;MSPLRSQLGMALQQRYRSKRLALHIYYALANRETMKARQDTLLMLARNAERSAANDAIRLLHLNLPLPDEPTVLWQRLLVVCGLRVTMLWLEWQEKRLAHRFLHIFSINR
;
A
#
# COMPACT_ATOMS: atom_id res chain seq x y z
N MET A 1 -23.20 -10.86 -10.97
CA MET A 1 -22.75 -9.44 -10.98
C MET A 1 -22.48 -9.03 -12.41
N SER A 2 -22.82 -7.81 -12.83
CA SER A 2 -22.48 -7.34 -14.17
C SER A 2 -20.94 -7.15 -14.29
N PRO A 3 -20.34 -7.42 -15.46
CA PRO A 3 -18.89 -7.34 -15.66
C PRO A 3 -18.33 -5.93 -15.44
N LEU A 4 -19.13 -4.89 -15.71
CA LEU A 4 -18.75 -3.50 -15.41
C LEU A 4 -18.66 -3.23 -13.91
N ARG A 5 -19.59 -3.77 -13.12
CA ARG A 5 -19.59 -3.58 -11.66
C ARG A 5 -18.42 -4.30 -11.00
N SER A 6 -18.03 -5.48 -11.50
CA SER A 6 -16.86 -6.18 -10.99
C SER A 6 -15.56 -5.48 -11.37
N GLN A 7 -15.41 -5.00 -12.61
CA GLN A 7 -14.24 -4.23 -13.04
C GLN A 7 -14.09 -2.91 -12.27
N LEU A 8 -15.17 -2.14 -12.12
CA LEU A 8 -15.19 -0.93 -11.30
C LEU A 8 -14.85 -1.23 -9.84
N GLY A 9 -15.41 -2.32 -9.30
CA GLY A 9 -15.11 -2.79 -7.95
C GLY A 9 -13.63 -3.07 -7.74
N MET A 10 -13.01 -3.85 -8.63
CA MET A 10 -11.58 -4.15 -8.55
C MET A 10 -10.72 -2.88 -8.66
N ALA A 11 -11.06 -1.97 -9.57
CA ALA A 11 -10.33 -0.71 -9.73
C ALA A 11 -10.43 0.18 -8.47
N LEU A 12 -11.61 0.28 -7.86
CA LEU A 12 -11.83 1.01 -6.62
C LEU A 12 -11.10 0.38 -5.44
N GLN A 13 -11.14 -0.95 -5.30
CA GLN A 13 -10.41 -1.67 -4.27
C GLN A 13 -8.89 -1.48 -4.40
N GLN A 14 -8.37 -1.54 -5.63
CA GLN A 14 -6.95 -1.31 -5.88
C GLN A 14 -6.54 0.14 -5.56
N ARG A 15 -7.35 1.11 -5.98
CA ARG A 15 -7.11 2.52 -5.65
C ARG A 15 -7.14 2.77 -4.15
N TYR A 16 -8.15 2.23 -3.44
CA TYR A 16 -8.24 2.32 -1.98
C TYR A 16 -6.96 1.78 -1.32
N ARG A 17 -6.51 0.58 -1.71
CA ARG A 17 -5.28 -0.03 -1.19
C ARG A 17 -4.06 0.86 -1.42
N SER A 18 -3.89 1.40 -2.63
CA SER A 18 -2.79 2.29 -2.96
C SER A 18 -2.82 3.59 -2.14
N LYS A 19 -4.00 4.17 -1.89
CA LYS A 19 -4.14 5.37 -1.07
C LYS A 19 -3.88 5.10 0.41
N ARG A 20 -4.38 3.99 0.96
CA ARG A 20 -4.01 3.53 2.31
C ARG A 20 -2.51 3.31 2.41
N LEU A 21 -1.88 2.70 1.41
CA LEU A 21 -0.44 2.49 1.42
C LEU A 21 0.34 3.82 1.45
N ALA A 22 -0.02 4.77 0.58
CA ALA A 22 0.60 6.08 0.52
C ALA A 22 0.47 6.84 1.86
N LEU A 23 -0.71 6.79 2.50
CA LEU A 23 -0.94 7.36 3.83
C LEU A 23 0.11 6.90 4.84
N HIS A 24 0.31 5.59 4.94
CA HIS A 24 1.26 5.02 5.90
C HIS A 24 2.70 5.37 5.57
N ILE A 25 3.09 5.38 4.29
CA ILE A 25 4.42 5.82 3.87
C ILE A 25 4.67 7.26 4.28
N TYR A 26 3.75 8.17 3.97
CA TYR A 26 3.91 9.58 4.27
C TYR A 26 3.99 9.83 5.78
N TYR A 27 3.19 9.13 6.59
CA TYR A 27 3.33 9.18 8.05
C TYR A 27 4.69 8.65 8.53
N ALA A 28 5.13 7.50 8.02
CA ALA A 28 6.42 6.92 8.40
C ALA A 28 7.60 7.83 8.04
N LEU A 29 7.55 8.47 6.87
CA LEU A 29 8.55 9.46 6.45
C LEU A 29 8.47 10.73 7.29
N ALA A 30 7.27 11.26 7.56
CA ALA A 30 7.08 12.45 8.37
C ALA A 30 7.64 12.28 9.80
N ASN A 31 7.48 11.09 10.39
CA ASN A 31 8.00 10.77 11.72
C ASN A 31 9.54 10.77 11.79
N ARG A 32 10.22 10.60 10.65
CA ARG A 32 11.69 10.54 10.55
C ARG A 32 12.30 11.83 10.03
N GLU A 33 11.50 12.71 9.47
CA GLU A 33 11.97 13.96 8.88
C GLU A 33 12.29 14.96 10.00
N THR A 34 13.50 15.49 9.96
CA THR A 34 14.00 16.46 10.94
C THR A 34 13.66 17.89 10.54
N MET A 35 13.51 18.15 9.24
CA MET A 35 13.14 19.47 8.73
C MET A 35 11.64 19.70 8.82
N LYS A 36 11.23 20.64 9.68
CA LYS A 36 9.81 20.90 9.96
C LYS A 36 8.96 21.15 8.71
N ALA A 37 9.43 21.97 7.78
CA ALA A 37 8.71 22.26 6.53
C ALA A 37 8.45 21.01 5.66
N ARG A 38 9.42 20.08 5.61
CA ARG A 38 9.26 18.81 4.87
C ARG A 38 8.35 17.85 5.61
N GLN A 39 8.45 17.79 6.95
CA GLN A 39 7.54 17.03 7.78
C GLN A 39 6.09 17.46 7.57
N ASP A 40 5.82 18.77 7.60
CA ASP A 40 4.46 19.30 7.43
C ASP A 40 3.92 19.01 6.01
N THR A 41 4.79 19.06 4.99
CA THR A 41 4.43 18.65 3.62
C THR A 41 4.04 17.17 3.56
N LEU A 42 4.83 16.29 4.19
CA LEU A 42 4.55 14.85 4.26
C LEU A 42 3.24 14.57 5.00
N LEU A 43 2.97 15.27 6.11
CA LEU A 43 1.70 15.15 6.84
C LEU A 43 0.50 15.64 6.01
N MET A 44 0.67 16.70 5.21
CA MET A 44 -0.38 17.15 4.29
C MET A 44 -0.67 16.10 3.21
N LEU A 45 0.37 15.49 2.64
CA LEU A 45 0.22 14.38 1.68
C LEU A 45 -0.46 13.16 2.31
N ALA A 46 -0.11 12.84 3.55
CA ALA A 46 -0.77 11.79 4.33
C ALA A 46 -2.28 12.05 4.43
N ARG A 47 -2.69 13.23 4.90
CA ARG A 47 -4.11 13.62 5.01
C ARG A 47 -4.85 13.56 3.67
N ASN A 48 -4.21 13.96 2.57
CA ASN A 48 -4.81 13.87 1.24
C ASN A 48 -5.01 12.41 0.79
N ALA A 49 -4.05 11.53 1.10
CA ALA A 49 -4.17 10.10 0.83
C ALA A 49 -5.30 9.46 1.66
N GLU A 50 -5.43 9.83 2.93
CA GLU A 50 -6.53 9.40 3.81
C GLU A 50 -7.89 9.82 3.27
N ARG A 51 -8.09 11.10 2.93
CA ARG A 51 -9.34 11.59 2.34
C ARG A 51 -9.69 10.86 1.04
N SER A 52 -8.68 10.62 0.20
CA SER A 52 -8.87 9.88 -1.05
C SER A 52 -9.30 8.42 -0.79
N ALA A 53 -8.68 7.76 0.18
CA ALA A 53 -9.06 6.41 0.59
C ALA A 53 -10.48 6.37 1.15
N ALA A 54 -10.86 7.32 2.00
CA ALA A 54 -12.22 7.43 2.55
C ALA A 54 -13.27 7.59 1.43
N ASN A 55 -12.99 8.42 0.41
CA ASN A 55 -13.87 8.57 -0.74
C ASN A 55 -14.03 7.28 -1.54
N ASP A 56 -12.94 6.54 -1.79
CA ASP A 56 -13.01 5.27 -2.52
C ASP A 56 -13.69 4.18 -1.66
N ALA A 57 -13.54 4.20 -0.33
CA ALA A 57 -14.29 3.35 0.61
C ALA A 57 -15.80 3.59 0.57
N ILE A 58 -16.23 4.85 0.62
CA ILE A 58 -17.64 5.24 0.51
C ILE A 58 -18.23 4.72 -0.82
N ARG A 59 -17.50 4.84 -1.93
CA ARG A 59 -17.93 4.31 -3.22
C ARG A 59 -18.07 2.79 -3.22
N LEU A 60 -17.15 2.06 -2.59
CA LEU A 60 -17.25 0.61 -2.44
C LEU A 60 -18.50 0.21 -1.65
N LEU A 61 -18.77 0.90 -0.53
CA LEU A 61 -19.96 0.68 0.29
C LEU A 61 -21.25 0.94 -0.49
N HIS A 62 -21.34 2.04 -1.25
CA HIS A 62 -22.50 2.31 -2.12
C HIS A 62 -22.71 1.24 -3.21
N LEU A 63 -21.63 0.60 -3.65
CA LEU A 63 -21.70 -0.51 -4.60
C LEU A 63 -21.94 -1.86 -3.92
N ASN A 64 -22.20 -1.91 -2.61
CA ASN A 64 -22.29 -3.13 -1.80
C ASN A 64 -21.10 -4.07 -2.03
N LEU A 65 -19.90 -3.50 -2.13
CA LEU A 65 -18.65 -4.22 -2.30
C LEU A 65 -17.84 -4.20 -1.01
N PRO A 66 -17.09 -5.27 -0.71
CA PRO A 66 -16.29 -5.34 0.49
C PRO A 66 -15.14 -4.33 0.42
N LEU A 67 -14.87 -3.73 1.58
CA LEU A 67 -13.63 -3.00 1.84
C LEU A 67 -12.49 -4.01 1.89
N PRO A 68 -11.41 -3.80 1.13
CA PRO A 68 -10.26 -4.67 1.22
C PRO A 68 -9.56 -4.45 2.55
N ASP A 69 -9.10 -5.55 3.16
CA ASP A 69 -8.33 -5.50 4.41
C ASP A 69 -7.11 -4.59 4.28
N GLU A 70 -6.78 -3.94 5.39
CA GLU A 70 -5.57 -3.13 5.43
C GLU A 70 -4.36 -4.04 5.28
N PRO A 71 -3.44 -3.72 4.35
CA PRO A 71 -2.24 -4.52 4.25
C PRO A 71 -1.43 -4.29 5.53
N THR A 72 -1.33 -5.32 6.36
CA THR A 72 -0.45 -5.34 7.53
C THR A 72 0.99 -5.44 7.05
N VAL A 73 1.53 -4.36 6.49
CA VAL A 73 2.80 -4.43 5.76
C VAL A 73 3.98 -4.24 6.72
N LEU A 74 4.60 -5.38 7.07
CA LEU A 74 5.86 -5.48 7.81
C LEU A 74 6.94 -4.50 7.33
N TRP A 75 6.98 -4.20 6.02
CA TRP A 75 7.93 -3.24 5.48
C TRP A 75 7.68 -1.81 5.93
N GLN A 76 6.44 -1.41 6.24
CA GLN A 76 6.17 -0.09 6.81
C GLN A 76 6.78 0.02 8.21
N ARG A 77 6.75 -1.07 9.00
CA ARG A 77 7.44 -1.12 10.29
C ARG A 77 8.97 -1.04 10.11
N LEU A 78 9.52 -1.73 9.10
CA LEU A 78 10.94 -1.56 8.72
C LEU A 78 11.24 -0.10 8.29
N LEU A 79 10.32 0.54 7.56
CA LEU A 79 10.38 1.95 7.22
C LEU A 79 10.06 2.87 8.40
N VAL A 80 9.76 2.38 9.60
CA VAL A 80 9.68 3.21 10.81
C VAL A 80 10.89 2.96 11.72
N VAL A 81 11.37 1.72 11.81
CA VAL A 81 12.51 1.33 12.67
C VAL A 81 13.88 1.46 12.00
N CYS A 82 14.07 1.01 10.75
CA CYS A 82 15.40 0.72 10.19
C CYS A 82 15.94 1.65 9.07
N GLY A 83 15.27 2.75 8.74
CA GLY A 83 15.62 3.62 7.61
C GLY A 83 15.07 3.18 6.25
N LEU A 84 15.12 4.07 5.26
CA LEU A 84 14.73 3.80 3.88
C LEU A 84 15.64 2.75 3.23
N ARG A 85 16.95 2.82 3.45
CA ARG A 85 17.94 1.88 2.87
C ARG A 85 17.65 0.44 3.23
N VAL A 86 17.42 0.15 4.52
CA VAL A 86 17.13 -1.22 4.98
C VAL A 86 15.79 -1.70 4.44
N THR A 87 14.81 -0.80 4.35
CA THR A 87 13.50 -1.13 3.76
C THR A 87 13.64 -1.50 2.29
N MET A 88 14.42 -0.73 1.51
CA MET A 88 14.69 -1.02 0.10
C MET A 88 15.43 -2.36 -0.07
N LEU A 89 16.47 -2.61 0.71
CA LEU A 89 17.20 -3.89 0.69
C LEU A 89 16.30 -5.08 1.05
N TRP A 90 15.41 -4.91 2.03
CA TRP A 90 14.45 -5.94 2.40
C TRP A 90 13.42 -6.18 1.30
N LEU A 91 12.92 -5.13 0.65
CA LEU A 91 11.99 -5.24 -0.48
C LEU A 91 12.64 -5.95 -1.67
N GLU A 92 13.87 -5.56 -2.04
CA GLU A 92 14.66 -6.25 -3.09
C GLU A 92 14.89 -7.73 -2.75
N TRP A 93 15.18 -8.03 -1.48
CA TRP A 93 15.34 -9.41 -1.02
C TRP A 93 14.04 -10.22 -1.12
N GLN A 94 12.91 -9.62 -0.74
CA GLN A 94 11.59 -10.26 -0.89
C GLN A 94 11.23 -10.50 -2.35
N GLU A 95 11.49 -9.53 -3.23
CA GLU A 95 11.24 -9.65 -4.67
C GLU A 95 12.05 -10.80 -5.28
N LYS A 96 13.35 -10.87 -4.96
CA LYS A 96 14.21 -12.00 -5.37
C LYS A 96 13.69 -13.32 -4.84
N ARG A 97 13.23 -13.38 -3.59
CA ARG A 97 12.70 -14.61 -2.97
C ARG A 97 11.38 -15.06 -3.60
N LEU A 98 10.50 -14.14 -3.96
CA LEU A 98 9.27 -14.43 -4.69
C LEU A 98 9.57 -14.94 -6.10
N ALA A 99 10.50 -14.31 -6.82
CA ALA A 99 10.94 -14.79 -8.13
C ALA A 99 11.46 -16.24 -8.08
N HIS A 100 12.25 -16.58 -7.04
CA HIS A 100 12.71 -17.96 -6.83
C HIS A 100 11.57 -18.93 -6.48
N ARG A 101 10.56 -18.51 -5.71
CA ARG A 101 9.37 -19.34 -5.44
C ARG A 101 8.54 -19.59 -6.68
N PHE A 102 8.36 -18.58 -7.54
CA PHE A 102 7.66 -18.76 -8.81
C PHE A 102 8.41 -19.77 -9.69
N LEU A 103 9.73 -19.64 -9.82
CA LEU A 103 10.54 -20.62 -10.55
C LEU A 103 10.39 -22.04 -9.99
N HIS A 104 10.32 -22.20 -8.68
CA HIS A 104 10.15 -23.52 -8.04
C HIS A 104 8.74 -24.11 -8.23
N ILE A 105 7.70 -23.28 -8.27
CA ILE A 105 6.33 -23.73 -8.57
C ILE A 105 6.23 -24.20 -10.03
N PHE A 106 6.91 -23.53 -10.96
CA PHE A 106 6.97 -23.94 -12.36
C PHE A 106 7.90 -25.14 -12.62
N SER A 107 8.85 -25.45 -11.72
CA SER A 107 9.71 -26.63 -11.85
C SER A 107 9.14 -27.91 -11.24
N ILE A 108 8.14 -27.81 -10.35
CA ILE A 108 7.48 -28.98 -9.74
C ILE A 108 6.36 -29.56 -10.63
N ASN A 109 5.82 -28.78 -11.56
CA ASN A 109 4.75 -29.22 -12.48
C ASN A 109 5.28 -29.76 -13.82
N ARG A 110 6.43 -30.44 -13.82
CA ARG A 110 6.99 -31.08 -15.02
C ARG A 110 7.14 -32.59 -14.85
#